data_AF-A0A942FDE4-F1
#
_entry.id   AF-A0A942FDE4-F1
#
_cell.length_a   1.000
_cell.length_b   1.000
_cell.length_c   1.000
_cell.angle_alpha   90.00
_cell.angle_beta   90.00
_cell.angle_gamma   90.00
#
_symmetry.space_group_name_H-M   'P 1'
#
loop_
_entity.id
_entity.type
_entity.pdbx_description
1 polymer ?
#
loop_
_entity_poly.entity_id
_entity_poly.type
_entity_poly.pdbx_seq_one_letter_code
_entity_poly.pdbx_strand_id
1 'polypeptide(L)'
;MLGDRKGFTLIELIILIVIVGVLAGIAIPRYVNLVRNATNGTAKSVLGALRTQNSLIFSERVLRGTTATYTMRNIANNVAGLKGISWTAVATRFTMTVRGNTYTFTLTPTPRPPTTFGTITAGAGTFTTW
;
A
#
# COMPACT_ATOMS: atom_id res chain seq x y z
N MET A 1 7.22 -9.15 60.91
CA MET A 1 7.42 -8.64 59.54
C MET A 1 6.08 -8.73 58.81
N LEU A 2 5.21 -7.74 58.95
CA LEU A 2 3.98 -7.63 58.15
C LEU A 2 4.19 -6.48 57.16
N GLY A 3 4.32 -6.81 55.89
CA GLY A 3 4.49 -5.83 54.82
C GLY A 3 3.24 -4.98 54.66
N ASP A 4 3.44 -3.66 54.58
CA ASP A 4 2.40 -2.67 54.31
C ASP A 4 1.68 -2.98 53.00
N ARG A 5 0.48 -3.55 53.08
CA ARG A 5 -0.43 -3.64 51.92
C ARG A 5 -1.08 -2.29 51.72
N LYS A 6 -0.37 -1.38 51.05
CA LYS A 6 -0.95 -0.13 50.53
C LYS A 6 -2.02 -0.48 49.49
N GLY A 7 -3.29 -0.29 49.85
CA GLY A 7 -4.42 -0.42 48.93
C GLY A 7 -4.44 0.76 47.94
N PHE A 8 -4.82 0.49 46.69
CA PHE A 8 -5.00 1.51 45.66
C PHE A 8 -6.16 2.44 46.04
N THR A 9 -6.01 3.75 45.86
CA THR A 9 -7.07 4.69 46.24
C THR A 9 -8.08 4.85 45.09
N LEU A 10 -9.36 5.04 45.41
CA LEU A 10 -10.40 5.28 44.39
C LEU A 10 -10.11 6.54 43.56
N ILE A 11 -9.55 7.57 44.20
CA ILE A 11 -9.17 8.80 43.52
C ILE A 11 -8.03 8.58 42.51
N GLU A 12 -7.07 7.72 42.84
CA GLU A 12 -5.95 7.38 41.95
C GLU A 12 -6.44 6.63 40.71
N LEU A 13 -7.44 5.75 40.85
CA LEU A 13 -8.06 5.09 39.69
C LEU A 13 -8.85 6.09 38.81
N ILE A 14 -9.59 7.02 39.43
CA ILE A 14 -10.38 8.03 38.71
C ILE A 14 -9.47 8.99 37.93
N ILE A 15 -8.40 9.48 38.54
CA ILE A 15 -7.45 10.36 37.86
C ILE A 15 -6.78 9.63 36.70
N LEU A 16 -6.47 8.33 36.86
CA LEU A 16 -5.83 7.54 35.81
C LEU A 16 -6.72 7.38 34.57
N ILE A 17 -8.01 7.08 34.74
CA ILE A 17 -8.93 6.95 33.61
C ILE A 17 -9.18 8.31 32.92
N VAL A 18 -9.15 9.42 33.66
CA VAL A 18 -9.27 10.77 33.08
C VAL A 18 -8.06 11.08 32.21
N ILE A 19 -6.85 10.83 32.71
CA ILE A 19 -5.61 11.07 31.95
C ILE A 19 -5.56 10.18 30.71
N VAL A 20 -5.84 8.88 30.84
CA VAL A 20 -5.88 7.95 29.70
C VAL A 20 -6.97 8.36 28.70
N GLY A 21 -8.11 8.87 29.17
CA GLY A 21 -9.20 9.39 28.32
C GLY A 21 -8.76 10.57 27.45
N VAL A 22 -8.08 11.56 28.03
CA VAL A 22 -7.55 12.72 27.29
C VAL A 22 -6.49 12.29 26.27
N LEU A 23 -5.56 11.43 26.69
CA LEU A 23 -4.51 10.91 25.80
C LEU A 23 -5.09 10.09 24.65
N ALA A 24 -6.09 9.24 24.91
CA ALA A 24 -6.76 8.45 23.88
C ALA A 24 -7.48 9.35 22.86
N GLY A 25 -8.13 10.42 23.32
CA GLY A 25 -8.82 11.37 22.45
C GLY A 25 -7.92 12.01 21.40
N ILE A 26 -6.67 12.36 21.76
CA ILE A 26 -5.69 12.92 20.81
C ILE A 26 -4.93 11.85 20.03
N ALA A 27 -4.70 10.67 20.62
CA ALA A 27 -3.86 9.63 20.02
C ALA A 27 -4.58 8.86 18.91
N ILE A 28 -5.87 8.53 19.09
CA ILE A 28 -6.66 7.77 18.12
C ILE A 28 -6.70 8.43 16.73
N PRO A 29 -7.08 9.72 16.57
CA PRO A 29 -7.13 10.33 15.24
C PRO A 29 -5.76 10.38 14.56
N ARG A 30 -4.69 10.63 15.33
CA ARG A 30 -3.32 10.63 14.81
C ARG A 30 -2.88 9.23 14.35
N TYR A 31 -3.22 8.20 15.13
CA TYR A 31 -2.92 6.81 14.78
C TYR A 31 -3.63 6.39 13.49
N VAL A 32 -4.91 6.72 13.32
CA VAL A 32 -5.67 6.42 12.10
C VAL A 32 -5.03 7.09 10.88
N ASN A 33 -4.64 8.36 11.00
CA ASN A 33 -3.96 9.08 9.91
C ASN A 33 -2.59 8.48 9.59
N LEU A 34 -1.81 8.09 10.61
CA LEU A 34 -0.51 7.45 10.42
C LEU A 34 -0.65 6.12 9.68
N VAL A 35 -1.62 5.29 10.05
CA VAL A 35 -1.86 4.00 9.37
C VAL A 35 -2.27 4.23 7.91
N ARG A 36 -3.15 5.20 7.63
CA ARG A 36 -3.55 5.55 6.25
C ARG A 36 -2.38 6.05 5.41
N ASN A 37 -1.52 6.90 5.99
CA ASN A 37 -0.33 7.39 5.30
C ASN A 37 0.66 6.25 5.01
N ALA A 38 0.81 5.31 5.95
CA ALA A 38 1.62 4.12 5.74
C ALA A 38 1.07 3.24 4.61
N THR A 39 -0.25 2.99 4.55
CA THR A 39 -0.85 2.19 3.47
C THR A 39 -0.72 2.89 2.11
N ASN A 40 -0.93 4.21 2.06
CA ASN A 40 -0.70 5.00 0.85
C ASN A 40 0.77 4.93 0.41
N GLY A 41 1.72 4.98 1.36
CA GLY A 41 3.16 4.83 1.09
C GLY A 41 3.50 3.47 0.49
N THR A 42 2.94 2.38 1.04
CA THR A 42 3.07 1.03 0.47
C THR A 42 2.55 1.00 -0.96
N ALA A 43 1.35 1.52 -1.21
CA ALA A 43 0.75 1.51 -2.53
C ALA A 43 1.58 2.31 -3.57
N LYS A 44 2.14 3.46 -3.18
CA LYS A 44 3.06 4.23 -4.03
C LYS A 44 4.35 3.46 -4.35
N SER A 45 4.91 2.74 -3.37
CA SER A 45 6.08 1.90 -3.57
C SER A 45 5.81 0.79 -4.60
N VAL A 46 4.66 0.11 -4.50
CA VAL A 46 4.27 -0.91 -5.48
C VAL A 46 4.05 -0.32 -6.87
N LEU A 47 3.42 0.86 -6.97
CA LEU A 47 3.26 1.56 -8.26
C LEU A 47 4.61 1.86 -8.91
N GLY A 48 5.61 2.28 -8.13
CA GLY A 48 6.99 2.47 -8.58
C GLY A 48 7.59 1.18 -9.12
N ALA A 49 7.51 0.10 -8.33
CA ALA A 49 8.00 -1.22 -8.74
C ALA A 49 7.36 -1.73 -10.04
N LEU A 50 6.04 -1.56 -10.20
CA LEU A 50 5.33 -1.93 -11.42
C LEU A 50 5.84 -1.16 -12.64
N ARG A 51 6.10 0.15 -12.50
CA ARG A 51 6.63 0.99 -13.58
C ARG A 51 8.05 0.59 -13.98
N THR A 52 8.92 0.35 -13.01
CA THR A 52 10.28 -0.14 -13.26
C THR A 52 10.25 -1.48 -13.97
N GLN A 53 9.39 -2.40 -13.53
CA GLN A 53 9.27 -3.70 -14.16
C GLN A 53 8.72 -3.63 -15.58
N ASN A 54 7.77 -2.72 -15.82
CA ASN A 54 7.25 -2.47 -17.16
C ASN A 54 8.35 -1.99 -18.13
N SER A 55 9.22 -1.07 -17.69
CA SER A 55 10.35 -0.63 -18.52
C SER A 55 11.37 -1.75 -18.77
N LEU A 56 11.64 -2.60 -17.78
CA LEU A 56 12.55 -3.72 -17.95
C LEU A 56 12.03 -4.74 -18.98
N ILE A 57 10.76 -5.15 -18.87
CA ILE A 57 10.15 -6.10 -19.81
C ILE A 57 10.09 -5.50 -21.22
N PHE A 58 9.75 -4.21 -21.34
CA PHE A 58 9.72 -3.55 -22.64
C PHE A 58 11.10 -3.59 -23.30
N SER A 59 12.13 -3.12 -22.61
CA SER A 59 13.50 -3.09 -23.12
C SER A 59 14.02 -4.48 -23.45
N GLU A 60 13.77 -5.48 -22.60
CA GLU A 60 14.16 -6.86 -22.86
C GLU A 60 13.52 -7.40 -24.15
N ARG A 61 12.23 -7.13 -24.37
CA ARG A 61 11.53 -7.58 -25.57
C ARG A 61 12.00 -6.86 -26.84
N VAL A 62 12.33 -5.57 -26.76
CA VAL A 62 12.93 -4.83 -27.87
C VAL A 62 14.27 -5.45 -28.25
N LEU A 63 15.14 -5.73 -27.28
CA LEU A 63 16.45 -6.34 -27.51
C LEU A 63 16.34 -7.75 -28.11
N ARG A 64 15.32 -8.51 -27.70
CA ARG A 64 15.04 -9.86 -28.23
C ARG A 64 14.25 -9.86 -29.56
N GLY A 65 13.94 -8.69 -30.14
CA GLY A 65 13.14 -8.59 -31.37
C GLY A 65 11.70 -9.11 -31.23
N THR A 66 11.18 -9.24 -29.99
CA THR A 66 9.85 -9.79 -29.73
C THR A 66 8.78 -8.73 -29.89
N THR A 67 7.83 -8.95 -30.79
CA THR A 67 6.73 -8.00 -31.08
C THR A 67 5.41 -8.34 -30.38
N ALA A 68 5.39 -9.43 -29.62
CA ALA A 68 4.20 -9.87 -28.89
C ALA A 68 3.82 -8.86 -27.80
N THR A 69 2.52 -8.67 -27.60
CA THR A 69 1.99 -7.85 -26.51
C THR A 69 2.30 -8.49 -25.16
N TYR A 70 2.36 -7.67 -24.11
CA TYR A 70 2.33 -8.17 -22.74
C TYR A 70 1.32 -7.39 -21.92
N THR A 71 0.92 -8.01 -20.83
CA THR A 71 -0.16 -7.55 -19.97
C THR A 71 0.36 -7.16 -18.60
N MET A 72 -0.49 -6.51 -17.80
CA MET A 72 -0.21 -6.24 -16.40
C MET A 72 0.09 -7.52 -15.61
N ARG A 73 -0.47 -8.68 -15.98
CA ARG A 73 -0.10 -9.97 -15.37
C ARG A 73 1.40 -10.27 -15.52
N ASN A 74 1.96 -10.04 -16.71
CA ASN A 74 3.38 -10.29 -16.97
C ASN A 74 4.28 -9.37 -16.13
N ILE A 75 3.85 -8.12 -15.93
CA ILE A 75 4.54 -7.13 -15.09
C ILE A 75 4.43 -7.52 -13.61
N ALA A 76 3.22 -7.85 -13.15
CA ALA A 76 2.90 -8.12 -11.75
C ALA A 76 3.55 -9.39 -11.19
N ASN A 77 3.79 -10.41 -12.02
CA ASN A 77 4.40 -11.67 -11.57
C ASN A 77 5.79 -11.48 -10.94
N ASN A 78 6.52 -10.41 -11.30
CA ASN A 78 7.82 -10.09 -10.71
C ASN A 78 7.73 -9.23 -9.44
N VAL A 79 6.52 -8.80 -9.07
CA VAL A 79 6.23 -8.01 -7.87
C VAL A 79 5.64 -8.89 -6.73
N ALA A 80 5.59 -10.21 -6.95
CA ALA A 80 4.97 -11.21 -6.07
C ALA A 80 5.68 -11.40 -4.70
N GLY A 81 6.87 -10.84 -4.51
CA GLY A 81 7.64 -10.95 -3.25
C GLY A 81 7.21 -9.97 -2.14
N LEU A 82 6.25 -9.08 -2.41
CA LEU A 82 5.81 -8.08 -1.43
C LEU A 82 4.98 -8.71 -0.31
N LYS A 83 5.50 -8.68 0.92
CA LYS A 83 4.78 -9.16 2.12
C LYS A 83 3.77 -8.13 2.62
N GLY A 84 2.65 -8.60 3.16
CA GLY A 84 1.64 -7.74 3.80
C GLY A 84 0.66 -7.06 2.83
N ILE A 85 0.65 -7.49 1.57
CA ILE A 85 -0.33 -7.06 0.56
C ILE A 85 -0.99 -8.30 -0.06
N SER A 86 -2.30 -8.23 -0.31
CA SER A 86 -2.98 -9.18 -1.19
C SER A 86 -3.14 -8.54 -2.56
N TRP A 87 -2.82 -9.24 -3.65
CA TRP A 87 -2.87 -8.64 -4.98
C TRP A 87 -3.50 -9.57 -6.01
N THR A 88 -4.07 -8.95 -7.05
CA THR A 88 -4.59 -9.61 -8.24
C THR A 88 -4.22 -8.79 -9.46
N ALA A 89 -3.88 -9.47 -10.56
CA ALA A 89 -3.55 -8.83 -11.82
C ALA A 89 -4.33 -9.47 -12.97
N VAL A 90 -5.03 -8.62 -13.72
CA VAL A 90 -5.70 -8.97 -14.98
C VAL A 90 -4.94 -8.33 -16.15
N ALA A 91 -5.49 -8.39 -17.37
CA ALA A 91 -4.77 -7.93 -18.56
C ALA A 91 -4.28 -6.47 -18.47
N THR A 92 -5.11 -5.58 -17.93
CA THR A 92 -4.84 -4.13 -17.90
C THR A 92 -4.86 -3.55 -16.49
N ARG A 93 -5.19 -4.32 -15.45
CA ARG A 93 -5.36 -3.79 -14.10
C ARG A 93 -4.57 -4.61 -13.09
N PHE A 94 -3.98 -3.91 -12.13
CA PHE A 94 -3.40 -4.47 -10.92
C PHE A 94 -4.18 -3.92 -9.73
N THR A 95 -4.71 -4.80 -8.91
CA THR A 95 -5.45 -4.43 -7.71
C THR A 95 -4.73 -5.02 -6.51
N MET A 96 -4.38 -4.18 -5.54
CA MET A 96 -3.86 -4.63 -4.25
C MET A 96 -4.82 -4.25 -3.13
N THR A 97 -4.75 -4.98 -2.03
CA THR A 97 -5.39 -4.64 -0.77
C THR A 97 -4.35 -4.66 0.34
N VAL A 98 -4.28 -3.57 1.09
CA VAL A 98 -3.36 -3.38 2.22
C VAL A 98 -4.16 -2.88 3.41
N ARG A 99 -4.22 -3.66 4.49
CA ARG A 99 -4.96 -3.33 5.72
C ARG A 99 -6.42 -2.87 5.46
N GLY A 100 -7.11 -3.55 4.53
CA GLY A 100 -8.50 -3.25 4.15
C GLY A 100 -8.68 -2.13 3.13
N ASN A 101 -7.63 -1.38 2.77
CA ASN A 101 -7.68 -0.38 1.70
C ASN A 101 -7.31 -1.01 0.37
N THR A 102 -8.15 -0.83 -0.65
CA THR A 102 -7.93 -1.35 -1.99
C THR A 102 -7.41 -0.26 -2.92
N TYR A 103 -6.29 -0.53 -3.59
CA TYR A 103 -5.69 0.35 -4.59
C TYR A 103 -5.70 -0.34 -5.95
N THR A 104 -6.08 0.40 -6.99
CA THR A 104 -6.08 -0.13 -8.36
C THR A 104 -5.22 0.74 -9.27
N PHE A 105 -4.38 0.07 -10.05
CA PHE A 105 -3.56 0.67 -11.09
C PHE A 105 -3.94 0.11 -12.45
N THR A 106 -3.88 0.96 -13.46
CA THR A 106 -4.28 0.63 -14.82
C THR A 106 -3.09 0.79 -15.76
N LEU A 107 -2.86 -0.21 -16.60
CA LEU A 107 -1.93 -0.21 -17.70
C LEU A 107 -2.66 0.20 -18.97
N THR A 108 -2.29 1.36 -19.52
CA THR A 108 -2.86 1.89 -20.76
C THR A 108 -1.80 2.62 -21.58
N PRO A 109 -1.73 2.41 -22.91
CA PRO A 109 -2.35 1.31 -23.68
C PRO A 109 -1.69 -0.04 -23.35
N THR A 110 -2.23 -1.14 -23.88
CA THR A 110 -1.56 -2.46 -23.75
C THR A 110 -0.23 -2.43 -24.50
N PRO A 111 0.91 -2.68 -23.84
CA PRO A 111 2.22 -2.60 -24.46
C PRO A 111 2.41 -3.55 -25.64
N ARG A 112 3.04 -3.05 -26.70
CA ARG A 112 3.48 -3.79 -27.88
C ARG A 112 4.86 -3.30 -28.31
N PRO A 113 5.94 -4.00 -27.94
CA PRO A 113 7.28 -3.65 -28.40
C PRO A 113 7.42 -3.83 -29.93
N PRO A 114 8.27 -3.04 -30.61
CA PRO A 114 8.97 -1.85 -30.12
C PRO A 114 8.13 -0.56 -30.18
N THR A 115 6.90 -0.62 -30.74
CA THR A 115 6.18 0.58 -31.19
C THR A 115 5.34 1.26 -30.13
N THR A 116 4.94 0.55 -29.08
CA THR A 116 3.94 1.04 -28.13
C THR A 116 4.34 0.70 -26.71
N PHE A 117 4.77 1.71 -25.96
CA PHE A 117 4.95 1.63 -24.52
C PHE A 117 3.61 1.86 -23.80
N GLY A 118 3.27 1.00 -22.84
CA GLY A 118 2.13 1.21 -21.97
C GLY A 118 2.54 1.93 -20.70
N THR A 119 1.68 2.80 -20.16
CA THR A 119 1.93 3.50 -18.90
C THR A 119 1.07 2.94 -17.78
N ILE A 120 1.59 2.90 -16.56
CA ILE A 120 0.85 2.46 -15.37
C ILE A 120 0.46 3.68 -14.55
N THR A 121 -0.84 3.88 -14.38
CA THR A 121 -1.43 5.02 -13.67
C THR A 121 -2.28 4.56 -12.50
N ALA A 122 -2.32 5.39 -11.46
CA ALA A 122 -3.32 5.28 -10.41
C ALA A 122 -4.53 6.13 -10.78
N GLY A 123 -5.74 5.69 -10.41
CA GLY A 123 -6.94 6.50 -10.60
C GLY A 123 -6.87 7.82 -9.82
N ALA A 124 -7.61 8.84 -10.26
CA ALA A 124 -7.74 10.07 -9.49
C ALA A 124 -8.26 9.77 -8.07
N GLY A 125 -7.67 10.40 -7.05
CA GLY A 125 -8.06 10.20 -5.65
C GLY A 125 -7.51 8.95 -4.96
N THR A 126 -6.72 8.12 -5.67
CA THR A 126 -6.15 6.87 -5.11
C THR A 126 -5.25 7.10 -3.88
N PHE A 127 -4.68 8.30 -3.73
CA PHE A 127 -3.74 8.63 -2.65
C PHE A 127 -4.14 9.85 -1.82
N THR A 128 -5.40 10.29 -1.86
CA THR A 128 -5.81 11.53 -1.16
C THR A 128 -5.56 11.43 0.34
N THR A 129 -4.80 12.38 0.86
CA THR A 129 -4.62 12.68 2.28
C THR A 129 -5.47 13.91 2.60
N TRP A 130 -6.42 13.78 3.53
CA TRP A 130 -7.23 14.89 4.05
C TRP A 130 -6.43 15.70 5.07
#